data_AF-A0A6P2BZQ9-F1
#
_entry.id   AF-A0A6P2BZQ9-F1
#
_cell.length_a   1.000
_cell.length_b   1.000
_cell.length_c   1.000
_cell.angle_alpha   90.00
_cell.angle_beta   90.00
_cell.angle_gamma   90.00
#
_symmetry.space_group_name_H-M   'P 1'
#
loop_
_entity.id
_entity.type
_entity.pdbx_description
1 polymer ?
#
loop_
_entity_poly.entity_id
_entity_poly.type
_entity_poly.pdbx_seq_one_letter_code
_entity_poly.pdbx_strand_id
1 'polypeptide(L)'
;MFDKLLHHKLLTEGLEGDGVITAQKVEAAKGEMGIMGFYVGIEGHIKFDDGTQVTFSSKGLDTSKLGDLDVGTVVPVRYDASRTHAVLDIPKLEAAKAAKKKAADAWLERQKAEKIAAADAALAKGNKGGHHGRNA
;
A
#
# COMPACT_ATOMS: atom_id res chain seq x y z
N MET A 1 7.74 -31.87 -15.50
CA MET A 1 6.72 -31.28 -16.42
C MET A 1 5.39 -31.02 -15.72
N PHE A 2 5.08 -31.71 -14.61
CA PHE A 2 3.88 -31.46 -13.79
C PHE A 2 3.92 -30.15 -13.00
N ASP A 3 5.10 -29.67 -12.58
CA ASP A 3 5.20 -28.50 -11.71
C ASP A 3 4.80 -27.19 -12.41
N LYS A 4 5.15 -27.01 -13.69
CA LYS A 4 4.64 -25.87 -14.50
C LYS A 4 3.11 -25.86 -14.62
N LEU A 5 2.50 -27.04 -14.76
CA LEU A 5 1.04 -27.18 -14.81
C LEU A 5 0.42 -26.88 -13.43
N LEU A 6 1.09 -27.25 -12.34
CA LEU A 6 0.66 -26.94 -10.98
C LEU A 6 0.68 -25.42 -10.74
N HIS A 7 1.76 -24.71 -11.08
CA HIS A 7 1.84 -23.25 -10.87
C HIS A 7 0.86 -22.46 -11.74
N HIS A 8 0.70 -22.88 -13.00
CA HIS A 8 -0.36 -22.34 -13.85
C HIS A 8 -1.72 -22.59 -13.18
N LYS A 9 -2.00 -23.81 -12.74
CA LYS A 9 -3.25 -24.19 -12.07
C LYS A 9 -3.48 -23.43 -10.76
N LEU A 10 -2.48 -23.29 -9.90
CA LEU A 10 -2.54 -22.55 -8.63
C LEU A 10 -3.00 -21.12 -8.93
N LEU A 11 -2.25 -20.38 -9.77
CA LEU A 11 -2.64 -19.03 -10.12
C LEU A 11 -4.00 -18.97 -10.86
N THR A 12 -4.34 -19.95 -11.70
CA THR A 12 -5.60 -20.03 -12.47
C THR A 12 -6.82 -20.26 -11.58
N GLU A 13 -6.65 -21.01 -10.49
CA GLU A 13 -7.66 -21.29 -9.48
C GLU A 13 -7.82 -20.14 -8.48
N GLY A 14 -7.16 -19.00 -8.73
CA GLY A 14 -7.25 -17.81 -7.90
C GLY A 14 -6.26 -17.78 -6.74
N LEU A 15 -5.27 -18.68 -6.74
CA LEU A 15 -4.21 -18.68 -5.74
C LEU A 15 -3.25 -17.54 -6.07
N GLU A 16 -3.07 -16.64 -5.12
CA GLU A 16 -2.30 -15.41 -5.31
C GLU A 16 -0.81 -15.70 -5.16
N GLY A 17 0.03 -14.99 -5.91
CA GLY A 17 1.49 -15.11 -5.84
C GLY A 17 2.16 -13.77 -5.56
N ASP A 18 3.29 -13.81 -4.87
CA ASP A 18 4.12 -12.63 -4.64
C ASP A 18 5.10 -12.44 -5.81
N GLY A 19 4.93 -11.34 -6.55
CA GLY A 19 5.79 -10.96 -7.67
C GLY A 19 6.70 -9.79 -7.32
N VAL A 20 7.85 -9.69 -7.97
CA VAL A 20 8.77 -8.56 -7.84
C VAL A 20 8.65 -7.67 -9.07
N ILE A 21 8.50 -6.37 -8.86
CA ILE A 21 8.52 -5.37 -9.94
C ILE A 21 9.95 -5.27 -10.49
N THR A 22 10.11 -5.44 -11.80
CA THR A 22 11.41 -5.30 -12.48
C THR A 22 11.51 -4.06 -13.34
N ALA A 23 10.38 -3.52 -13.79
CA ALA A 23 10.36 -2.29 -14.56
C ALA A 23 9.10 -1.48 -14.25
N GLN A 24 9.28 -0.16 -14.23
CA GLN A 24 8.21 0.83 -14.14
C GLN A 24 8.33 1.76 -15.34
N LYS A 25 7.22 1.96 -16.04
CA LYS A 25 7.10 2.86 -17.18
C LYS A 25 6.07 3.92 -16.85
N VAL A 26 6.46 5.19 -16.89
CA VAL A 26 5.51 6.29 -16.72
C VAL A 26 4.70 6.42 -18.01
N GLU A 27 3.38 6.22 -17.94
CA GLU A 27 2.50 6.19 -19.12
C GLU A 27 1.90 7.56 -19.48
N ALA A 28 2.32 8.61 -18.76
CA ALA A 28 1.93 10.02 -18.87
C ALA A 28 0.75 10.47 -17.98
N ALA A 29 0.80 11.76 -17.62
CA ALA A 29 -0.26 12.52 -16.96
C ALA A 29 -1.37 12.86 -17.95
N LYS A 30 -2.12 11.87 -18.44
CA LYS A 30 -3.12 12.12 -19.49
C LYS A 30 -4.50 12.40 -18.88
N GLY A 31 -4.81 13.69 -18.77
CA GLY A 31 -6.17 14.19 -18.63
C GLY A 31 -6.51 15.11 -19.79
N GLU A 32 -7.43 14.70 -20.67
CA GLU A 32 -8.05 15.56 -21.70
C GLU A 32 -8.84 16.73 -21.08
N MET A 33 -9.06 16.69 -19.76
CA MET A 33 -9.74 17.70 -18.95
C MET A 33 -8.94 18.16 -17.70
N GLY A 34 -7.61 18.17 -17.74
CA GLY A 34 -6.79 18.86 -16.73
C GLY A 34 -6.68 18.20 -15.34
N ILE A 35 -7.19 16.97 -15.14
CA ILE A 35 -6.94 16.20 -13.92
C ILE A 35 -5.68 15.35 -14.12
N MET A 36 -4.56 15.79 -13.54
CA MET A 36 -3.26 15.11 -13.62
C MET A 36 -3.23 13.90 -12.68
N GLY A 37 -3.60 12.72 -13.19
CA GLY A 37 -3.30 11.43 -12.55
C GLY A 37 -1.93 10.91 -13.02
N PHE A 38 -1.08 10.47 -12.09
CA PHE A 38 0.18 9.79 -12.42
C PHE A 38 -0.10 8.30 -12.65
N TYR A 39 -0.33 7.95 -13.91
CA TYR A 39 -0.51 6.57 -14.33
C TYR A 39 0.83 5.91 -14.65
N VAL A 40 1.01 4.69 -14.15
CA VAL A 40 2.20 3.88 -14.41
C VAL A 40 1.83 2.53 -15.03
N GLY A 41 2.71 2.06 -15.91
CA GLY A 41 2.79 0.68 -16.34
C GLY A 41 3.85 -0.04 -15.54
N ILE A 42 3.55 -1.25 -15.09
CA ILE A 42 4.44 -2.08 -14.28
C ILE A 42 4.65 -3.42 -14.99
N GLU A 43 5.90 -3.87 -14.99
CA GLU A 43 6.30 -5.21 -15.43
C GLU A 43 7.13 -5.86 -14.33
N GLY A 44 6.95 -7.16 -14.13
CA GLY A 44 7.65 -7.91 -13.10
C GLY A 44 7.63 -9.41 -13.34
N HIS A 45 8.18 -10.16 -12.39
CA HIS A 45 8.12 -11.61 -12.42
C HIS A 45 7.80 -12.20 -11.05
N ILE A 46 7.18 -13.37 -11.08
CA ILE A 46 7.05 -14.28 -9.94
C ILE A 46 8.11 -15.37 -10.15
N LYS A 47 8.88 -15.69 -9.11
CA LYS A 47 9.74 -16.87 -9.08
C LYS A 47 9.19 -17.84 -8.04
N PHE A 48 8.85 -19.04 -8.49
CA PHE A 48 8.35 -20.11 -7.63
C PHE A 48 9.51 -20.93 -7.05
N ASP A 49 9.24 -21.67 -5.98
CA ASP A 49 10.25 -22.50 -5.28
C ASP A 49 10.82 -23.62 -6.17
N ASP A 50 10.05 -24.07 -7.17
CA ASP A 50 10.50 -25.03 -8.18
C ASP A 50 11.43 -24.40 -9.25
N GLY A 51 11.71 -23.11 -9.14
CA GLY A 51 12.53 -22.33 -10.07
C GLY A 51 11.80 -21.85 -11.32
N THR A 52 10.50 -22.17 -11.48
CA THR A 52 9.69 -21.62 -12.58
C THR A 52 9.45 -20.13 -12.40
N GLN A 53 9.26 -19.44 -13.53
CA GLN A 53 9.05 -18.00 -13.56
C GLN A 53 7.86 -17.65 -14.43
N VAL A 54 7.07 -16.68 -13.98
CA VAL A 54 5.95 -16.10 -14.71
C VAL A 54 6.13 -14.58 -14.72
N THR A 55 6.06 -13.98 -15.89
CA THR A 55 6.05 -12.52 -16.01
C THR A 55 4.65 -11.98 -15.84
N PHE A 56 4.51 -10.87 -15.13
CA PHE A 56 3.27 -10.12 -15.05
C PHE A 56 3.45 -8.71 -15.62
N SER A 57 2.37 -8.15 -16.14
CA SER A 57 2.36 -6.77 -16.58
C SER A 57 1.01 -6.14 -16.34
N SER A 58 0.98 -4.86 -16.00
CA SER A 58 -0.26 -4.11 -15.86
C SER A 58 -0.02 -2.65 -16.25
N LYS A 59 -1.04 -2.01 -16.80
CA LYS A 59 -0.98 -0.65 -17.36
C LYS A 59 -2.08 0.22 -16.78
N GLY A 60 -1.94 1.53 -16.90
CA GLY A 60 -2.94 2.49 -16.43
C GLY A 60 -3.13 2.45 -14.91
N LEU A 61 -2.09 2.13 -14.14
CA LEU A 61 -2.18 1.99 -12.69
C LEU A 61 -2.12 3.35 -12.01
N ASP A 62 -3.10 3.63 -11.15
CA ASP A 62 -3.18 4.84 -10.35
C ASP A 62 -2.40 4.68 -9.04
N THR A 63 -1.17 5.19 -9.00
CA THR A 63 -0.30 5.15 -7.81
C THR A 63 -0.94 5.84 -6.60
N SER A 64 -1.81 6.84 -6.81
CA SER A 64 -2.55 7.50 -5.74
C SER A 64 -3.55 6.58 -5.03
N LYS A 65 -3.91 5.44 -5.63
CA LYS A 65 -4.77 4.41 -5.02
C LYS A 65 -4.03 3.16 -4.60
N LEU A 66 -2.95 2.82 -5.30
CA LEU A 66 -2.26 1.54 -5.13
C LEU A 66 -1.03 1.64 -4.21
N GLY A 67 -0.52 2.86 -3.99
CA GLY A 67 0.69 3.08 -3.19
C GLY A 67 1.94 3.06 -4.06
N ASP A 68 3.08 2.87 -3.42
CA ASP A 68 4.38 2.90 -4.10
C ASP A 68 4.58 1.59 -4.88
N LEU A 69 4.83 1.72 -6.18
CA LEU A 69 5.01 0.63 -7.13
C LEU A 69 6.40 0.72 -7.76
N ASP A 70 7.42 0.79 -6.91
CA ASP A 70 8.81 0.95 -7.34
C ASP A 70 9.44 -0.38 -7.73
N VAL A 71 10.48 -0.31 -8.58
CA VAL A 71 11.28 -1.47 -8.95
C VAL A 71 11.91 -2.11 -7.71
N GLY A 72 11.82 -3.43 -7.61
CA GLY A 72 12.23 -4.23 -6.45
C GLY A 72 11.13 -4.45 -5.42
N THR A 73 9.98 -3.78 -5.54
CA THR A 73 8.86 -3.98 -4.62
C THR A 73 8.21 -5.34 -4.85
N VAL A 74 7.93 -6.05 -3.74
CA VAL A 74 7.12 -7.28 -3.74
C VAL A 74 5.66 -6.90 -3.69
N VAL A 75 4.88 -7.42 -4.63
CA VAL A 75 3.48 -7.07 -4.86
C VAL A 75 2.65 -8.32 -5.11
N PRO A 76 1.38 -8.33 -4.67
CA PRO A 76 0.49 -9.45 -4.94
C PRO A 76 0.10 -9.46 -6.43
N VAL A 77 0.13 -10.65 -7.01
CA VAL A 77 -0.16 -10.91 -8.43
C VAL A 77 -1.21 -12.02 -8.53
N ARG A 78 -2.07 -11.91 -9.53
CA ARG A 78 -3.12 -12.87 -9.86
C ARG A 78 -3.24 -13.03 -11.37
N TYR A 79 -3.91 -14.07 -11.86
CA TYR A 79 -4.32 -14.07 -13.26
C TYR A 79 -5.44 -13.06 -13.51
N ASP A 80 -5.46 -12.52 -14.72
CA ASP A 80 -6.57 -11.74 -15.23
C ASP A 80 -7.85 -12.59 -15.36
N ALA A 81 -8.99 -11.95 -15.62
CA ALA A 81 -10.27 -12.65 -15.71
C ALA A 81 -10.29 -13.73 -16.80
N SER A 82 -9.51 -13.56 -17.88
CA SER A 82 -9.39 -14.55 -18.95
C SER A 82 -8.43 -15.70 -18.61
N ARG A 83 -7.68 -15.60 -17.51
CA ARG A 83 -6.68 -16.58 -17.05
C ARG A 83 -5.56 -16.82 -18.05
N THR A 84 -5.22 -15.80 -18.83
CA THR A 84 -4.17 -15.87 -19.85
C THR A 84 -2.91 -15.11 -19.44
N HIS A 85 -3.06 -14.06 -18.62
CA HIS A 85 -1.96 -13.20 -18.22
C HIS A 85 -1.96 -12.93 -16.72
N ALA A 86 -0.77 -12.98 -16.11
CA ALA A 86 -0.59 -12.53 -14.74
C ALA A 86 -0.58 -10.99 -14.68
N VAL A 87 -1.31 -10.44 -13.71
CA VAL A 87 -1.53 -9.01 -13.48
C VAL A 87 -1.46 -8.69 -12.00
N LEU A 88 -1.21 -7.43 -11.65
CA LEU A 88 -1.25 -6.98 -10.26
C LEU A 88 -2.63 -7.22 -9.65
N ASP A 89 -2.65 -7.67 -8.39
CA ASP A 89 -3.87 -7.77 -7.60
C ASP A 89 -4.26 -6.39 -7.04
N ILE A 90 -4.88 -5.59 -7.90
CA ILE A 90 -5.35 -4.24 -7.60
C ILE A 90 -6.22 -4.20 -6.32
N PRO A 91 -7.26 -5.05 -6.15
CA PRO A 91 -8.05 -5.07 -4.92
C PRO A 91 -7.23 -5.23 -3.65
N LYS A 92 -6.22 -6.11 -3.65
CA LYS A 92 -5.35 -6.28 -2.48
C LYS A 92 -4.45 -5.09 -2.22
N LEU A 93 -3.91 -4.48 -3.26
CA LEU A 93 -3.08 -3.28 -3.14
C LEU A 93 -3.89 -2.12 -2.54
N GLU A 94 -5.13 -1.92 -2.99
CA GLU A 94 -6.04 -0.93 -2.43
C GLU A 94 -6.36 -1.24 -0.95
N ALA A 95 -6.66 -2.49 -0.61
CA ALA A 95 -6.94 -2.90 0.76
C ALA A 95 -5.71 -2.69 1.68
N ALA A 96 -4.52 -3.04 1.21
CA ALA A 96 -3.27 -2.83 1.93
C ALA A 96 -2.99 -1.33 2.17
N LYS A 97 -3.23 -0.49 1.16
CA LYS A 97 -3.10 0.96 1.31
C LYS A 97 -4.10 1.54 2.30
N ALA A 98 -5.37 1.13 2.22
CA ALA A 98 -6.40 1.56 3.15
C ALA A 98 -6.07 1.18 4.59
N ALA A 99 -5.54 -0.04 4.82
CA ALA A 99 -5.08 -0.48 6.12
C ALA A 99 -3.91 0.36 6.66
N LYS A 100 -2.90 0.65 5.82
CA LYS A 100 -1.78 1.53 6.19
C LYS A 100 -2.25 2.93 6.57
N LYS A 101 -3.16 3.53 5.79
CA LYS A 101 -3.73 4.85 6.07
C LYS A 101 -4.45 4.86 7.42
N LYS A 102 -5.31 3.87 7.68
CA LYS A 102 -6.03 3.75 8.96
C LYS A 102 -5.08 3.62 10.15
N ALA A 103 -3.99 2.89 10.00
CA ALA A 103 -2.97 2.76 11.05
C ALA A 103 -2.24 4.08 11.32
N ALA A 104 -1.90 4.83 10.26
CA ALA A 104 -1.28 6.15 10.38
C ALA A 104 -2.20 7.15 11.09
N ASP A 105 -3.48 7.19 10.70
CA ASP A 105 -4.49 8.06 11.31
C ASP A 105 -4.66 7.72 12.80
N ALA A 106 -4.74 6.43 13.15
CA ALA A 106 -4.85 6.00 14.55
C ALA A 106 -3.63 6.40 15.40
N TRP A 107 -2.42 6.37 14.82
CA TRP A 107 -1.20 6.80 15.51
C TRP A 107 -1.18 8.32 15.74
N LEU A 108 -1.62 9.10 14.75
CA LEU A 108 -1.73 10.56 14.89
C LEU A 108 -2.73 10.96 15.98
N GLU A 109 -3.88 10.27 16.05
CA GLU A 109 -4.88 10.53 17.10
C GLU A 109 -4.34 10.19 18.51
N ARG A 110 -3.56 9.11 18.65
CA ARG A 110 -2.87 8.80 19.92
C ARG A 110 -1.89 9.90 20.31
N GLN A 111 -1.06 10.37 19.38
CA GLN A 111 -0.12 11.46 19.65
C GLN A 111 -0.83 12.77 20.05
N LYS A 112 -1.98 13.08 19.44
CA LYS A 112 -2.78 14.25 19.84
C LYS A 112 -3.33 14.07 21.25
N ALA A 113 -3.90 12.90 21.56
CA ALA A 113 -4.44 12.61 22.89
C ALA A 113 -3.36 12.71 23.97
N GLU A 114 -2.15 12.20 23.72
CA GLU A 114 -1.01 12.32 24.64
C GLU A 114 -0.59 13.77 24.87
N LYS A 115 -0.55 14.59 23.80
CA LYS A 115 -0.22 16.02 23.91
C LYS A 115 -1.27 16.80 24.70
N ILE A 116 -2.56 16.50 24.50
CA ILE A 116 -3.65 17.13 25.26
C ILE A 116 -3.56 16.73 26.74
N ALA A 117 -3.39 15.43 27.03
CA ALA A 117 -3.25 14.96 28.41
C ALA A 117 -2.02 15.56 29.12
N ALA A 118 -0.90 15.73 28.40
CA ALA A 118 0.29 16.39 28.93
C ALA A 118 0.04 17.89 29.21
N ALA A 119 -0.69 18.58 28.34
CA ALA A 119 -1.07 19.98 28.54
C ALA A 119 -2.02 20.14 29.74
N ASP A 120 -3.03 19.28 29.86
CA ASP A 120 -3.96 19.29 30.99
C ASP A 120 -3.24 19.00 32.32
N ALA A 121 -2.30 18.06 32.32
CA ALA A 121 -1.47 17.77 33.49
C ALA A 121 -0.56 18.96 33.88
N ALA A 122 -0.03 19.70 32.90
CA ALA A 122 0.75 20.90 33.13
C ALA A 122 -0.11 22.04 33.72
N LEU A 123 -1.30 22.26 33.18
CA LEU A 123 -2.27 23.23 33.71
C LEU A 123 -2.70 22.88 35.14
N ALA A 124 -2.99 21.60 35.41
CA ALA A 124 -3.36 21.13 36.75
C ALA A 124 -2.24 21.32 37.79
N LYS A 125 -0.96 21.16 37.38
CA LYS A 125 0.21 21.46 38.23
C LYS A 125 0.41 22.95 38.44
N GLY A 126 0.27 23.77 37.40
CA GLY A 126 0.37 25.23 37.49
C GLY A 126 -0.69 25.84 38.41
N ASN A 127 -1.91 25.31 38.39
CA ASN A 127 -3.02 25.81 39.22
C ASN A 127 -2.83 25.49 40.72
N LYS A 128 -2.02 24.49 41.08
CA LYS A 128 -1.69 24.18 42.49
C LYS A 128 -0.57 25.05 43.07
N GLY A 129 0.16 25.82 42.24
CA GLY A 129 1.22 26.73 42.68
C GLY A 129 0.77 28.16 43.00
N GLY A 130 -0.48 28.52 42.67
CA GLY A 130 -0.98 29.90 42.76
C GLY A 130 -1.65 30.30 44.08
N HIS A 131 -1.73 29.41 45.07
CA HIS A 131 -2.40 29.70 46.35
C HIS A 131 -1.41 29.87 47.49
N HIS A 132 -0.49 30.84 47.35
CA HIS A 132 0.17 31.44 48.50
C HIS A 132 -0.45 32.81 48.77
N GLY A 133 -1.02 32.92 49.96
CA GLY A 133 -1.99 33.91 50.36
C GLY A 133 -1.48 35.35 50.29
N ARG A 134 -2.43 36.24 50.00
CA ARG A 134 -2.33 37.66 50.31
C ARG A 134 -3.29 37.94 51.47
N ASN A 135 -2.82 37.64 52.68
CA ASN A 135 -3.36 38.23 53.91
C ASN A 135 -2.39 39.33 54.32
N ALA A 136 -2.79 40.58 54.10
CA ALA A 136 -2.43 41.77 54.86
C ALA A 136 -3.27 42.93 54.34
#